data_AF-U6CZN4-F1
#
_entry.id   AF-U6CZN4-F1
#
_cell.length_a   1.000
_cell.length_b   1.000
_cell.length_c   1.000
_cell.angle_alpha   90.00
_cell.angle_beta   90.00
_cell.angle_gamma   90.00
#
_symmetry.space_group_name_H-M   'P 1'
#
loop_
_entity.id
_entity.type
_entity.pdbx_description
1 polymer ?
#
loop_
_entity_poly.entity_id
_entity_poly.type
_entity_poly.pdbx_seq_one_letter_code
_entity_poly.pdbx_strand_id
1 'polypeptide(L)'
;VALRVRPISVAELEEGATLIAHKVDEQMVVLMDPMEDPDDVLRAHRSREKSYLFDVAFDFTATQETVYQATTKSLIDGVISGYNATVFAYGPT
;
A
#
# COMPACT_ATOMS: atom_id res chain seq x y z
N VAL A 1 -8.04 8.72 -1.13
CA VAL A 1 -6.63 8.31 -1.09
C VAL A 1 -6.56 6.80 -1.12
N ALA A 2 -5.88 6.25 -2.12
CA ALA A 2 -5.68 4.81 -2.29
C ALA A 2 -4.21 4.44 -2.05
N LEU A 3 -3.94 3.24 -1.53
CA LEU A 3 -2.59 2.67 -1.45
C LEU A 3 -2.50 1.37 -2.24
N ARG A 4 -1.40 1.16 -2.98
CA ARG A 4 -1.14 -0.08 -3.70
C ARG A 4 0.24 -0.64 -3.35
N VAL A 5 0.25 -1.85 -2.81
CA VAL A 5 1.46 -2.63 -2.55
C VAL A 5 1.77 -3.45 -3.79
N ARG A 6 2.93 -3.21 -4.42
CA ARG A 6 3.38 -4.02 -5.56
C ARG A 6 3.89 -5.39 -5.09
N PRO A 7 3.91 -6.42 -5.96
CA PRO A 7 4.62 -7.67 -5.65
C PRO A 7 6.09 -7.40 -5.32
N ILE A 8 6.66 -8.23 -4.45
CA ILE A 8 8.11 -8.24 -4.21
C ILE A 8 8.84 -8.58 -5.51
N SER A 9 9.92 -7.86 -5.76
CA SER A 9 10.76 -8.05 -6.95
C SER A 9 11.81 -9.12 -6.72
N VAL A 10 12.34 -9.67 -7.82
CA VAL A 10 13.42 -10.66 -7.76
C VAL A 10 14.69 -10.08 -7.14
N ALA A 11 15.03 -8.82 -7.49
CA ALA A 11 16.21 -8.15 -6.92
C ALA A 11 16.11 -8.00 -5.39
N GLU A 12 14.93 -7.67 -4.86
CA GLU A 12 14.70 -7.60 -3.41
C GLU A 12 14.86 -8.98 -2.74
N LEU A 13 14.41 -10.05 -3.39
CA LEU A 13 14.59 -11.41 -2.89
C LEU A 13 16.07 -11.83 -2.90
N GLU A 14 16.83 -11.46 -3.94
CA GLU A 14 18.27 -11.71 -4.04
C GLU A 14 19.07 -10.96 -2.97
N GLU A 15 18.61 -9.77 -2.58
CA GLU A 15 19.15 -8.99 -1.46
C GLU A 15 18.72 -9.52 -0.07
N GLY A 16 17.89 -10.57 -0.02
CA GLY A 16 17.42 -11.19 1.22
C GLY A 16 16.28 -10.46 1.90
N ALA A 17 15.55 -9.61 1.17
CA ALA A 17 14.41 -8.88 1.72
C ALA A 17 13.23 -9.81 2.05
N THR A 18 12.50 -9.45 3.11
CA THR A 18 11.27 -10.12 3.53
C THR A 18 10.07 -9.19 3.35
N LEU A 19 8.87 -9.77 3.24
CA LEU A 19 7.64 -9.00 3.18
C LEU A 19 7.34 -8.38 4.55
N ILE A 20 7.32 -7.04 4.60
CA ILE A 20 6.97 -6.29 5.81
C ILE A 20 5.66 -5.49 5.67
N ALA A 21 5.13 -5.35 4.46
CA ALA A 21 3.89 -4.63 4.18
C ALA A 21 2.77 -5.62 3.85
N HIS A 22 1.69 -5.57 4.62
CA HIS A 22 0.54 -6.46 4.47
C HIS A 22 -0.76 -5.68 4.34
N LYS A 23 -1.52 -5.94 3.29
CA LYS A 23 -2.94 -5.58 3.25
C LYS A 23 -3.66 -6.52 4.21
N VAL A 24 -4.19 -5.99 5.30
CA VAL A 24 -4.95 -6.77 6.30
C VAL A 24 -6.45 -6.60 6.16
N ASP A 25 -6.89 -5.56 5.45
CA ASP A 25 -8.28 -5.28 5.12
C ASP A 25 -8.37 -4.47 3.81
N GLU A 26 -9.58 -4.28 3.26
CA GLU A 26 -9.84 -3.46 2.07
C GLU A 26 -9.39 -2.01 2.20
N GLN A 27 -9.23 -1.51 3.42
CA GLN A 27 -8.84 -0.13 3.73
C GLN A 27 -7.58 -0.03 4.60
N MET A 28 -7.02 -1.15 5.05
CA MET A 28 -5.95 -1.16 6.05
C MET A 28 -4.70 -1.89 5.56
N VAL A 29 -3.55 -1.24 5.75
CA VAL A 29 -2.23 -1.81 5.51
C VAL A 29 -1.40 -1.72 6.78
N VAL A 30 -0.75 -2.82 7.14
CA VAL A 30 0.18 -2.90 8.28
C VAL A 30 1.60 -2.97 7.74
N LEU A 31 2.48 -2.15 8.32
CA LEU A 31 3.92 -2.18 8.09
C LEU A 31 4.63 -2.71 9.33
N MET A 32 5.43 -3.75 9.17
CA MET A 32 6.23 -4.38 10.22
C MET A 32 7.64 -3.81 10.26
N ASP A 33 8.18 -3.60 11.45
CA ASP A 33 9.58 -3.20 11.66
C ASP A 33 10.50 -4.44 11.58
N PRO A 34 11.38 -4.54 10.57
CA PRO A 34 12.21 -5.72 10.32
C PRO A 34 13.35 -5.92 11.35
N MET A 35 13.56 -5.00 12.29
CA MET A 35 14.74 -5.00 13.16
C MET A 35 14.76 -6.17 14.16
N GLU A 36 15.70 -7.12 14.01
CA GLU A 36 16.08 -8.10 15.03
C GLU A 36 17.27 -7.58 15.85
N ASP A 37 17.11 -6.48 16.60
CA ASP A 37 18.16 -6.05 17.53
C ASP A 37 17.77 -6.43 18.98
N PRO A 38 18.28 -7.56 19.52
CA PRO A 38 17.99 -7.98 20.88
C PRO A 38 18.52 -7.00 21.95
N ASP A 39 19.41 -6.08 21.59
CA ASP A 39 19.96 -5.06 22.49
C ASP A 39 19.14 -3.74 22.51
N ASP A 40 18.09 -3.59 21.68
CA ASP A 40 17.21 -2.41 21.71
C ASP A 40 16.13 -2.52 22.80
N VAL A 41 16.59 -2.53 24.06
CA VAL A 41 15.76 -2.61 25.27
C VAL A 41 14.74 -1.46 25.36
N LEU A 42 15.00 -0.33 24.69
CA LEU A 42 14.11 0.83 24.64
C LEU A 42 12.87 0.59 23.78
N ARG A 43 12.91 -0.38 22.85
CA ARG A 43 11.79 -0.76 21.97
C ARG A 43 11.16 -2.11 22.28
N ALA A 44 11.68 -2.85 23.27
CA ALA A 44 11.22 -4.19 23.65
C ALA A 44 9.69 -4.32 23.92
N HIS A 45 9.03 -3.23 24.33
CA HIS A 45 7.59 -3.20 24.61
C HIS A 45 6.75 -2.43 23.58
N ARG A 46 7.34 -1.97 22.48
CA ARG A 46 6.62 -1.22 21.45
C ARG A 46 6.06 -2.18 20.40
N SER A 47 4.81 -1.95 19.99
CA SER A 47 4.25 -2.64 18.82
C SER A 47 5.18 -2.44 17.63
N ARG A 48 5.69 -3.54 17.10
CA ARG A 48 6.54 -3.58 15.89
C ARG A 48 5.73 -3.45 14.61
N GLU A 49 4.41 -3.37 14.75
CA GLU A 49 3.45 -3.20 13.68
C GLU A 49 2.87 -1.78 13.73
N LYS A 50 2.84 -1.12 12.58
CA LYS A 50 2.19 0.17 12.40
C LYS A 50 1.12 0.07 11.31
N SER A 51 -0.11 0.32 11.71
CA SER A 51 -1.28 0.29 10.82
C SER A 51 -1.54 1.65 10.18
N TYR A 52 -1.95 1.63 8.92
CA TYR A 52 -2.31 2.79 8.12
C TYR A 52 -3.66 2.54 7.45
N LEU A 53 -4.53 3.55 7.47
CA LEU A 53 -5.88 3.51 6.89
C LEU A 53 -5.97 4.40 5.65
N PHE A 54 -6.67 3.91 4.64
CA PHE A 54 -6.90 4.55 3.34
C PHE A 54 -8.36 4.38 2.92
N ASP A 55 -8.81 5.09 1.89
CA ASP A 55 -10.15 4.86 1.34
C ASP A 55 -10.24 3.49 0.65
N VAL A 56 -9.12 3.01 0.09
CA VAL A 56 -8.95 1.67 -0.47
C VAL A 56 -7.48 1.25 -0.50
N ALA A 57 -7.23 -0.04 -0.25
CA ALA A 57 -5.92 -0.66 -0.27
C ALA A 57 -5.88 -1.85 -1.25
N PHE A 58 -4.82 -1.91 -2.04
CA PHE A 58 -4.57 -2.96 -3.03
C PHE A 58 -3.24 -3.64 -2.75
N ASP A 59 -3.16 -4.94 -3.00
CA ASP A 59 -1.91 -5.70 -3.03
C ASP A 59 -1.72 -6.39 -4.39
N PHE A 60 -0.82 -7.38 -4.46
CA PHE A 60 -0.52 -8.13 -5.67
C PHE A 60 -1.71 -8.93 -6.22
N THR A 61 -2.76 -9.17 -5.44
CA THR A 61 -3.97 -9.86 -5.90
C THR A 61 -4.86 -8.96 -6.75
N ALA A 62 -4.71 -7.64 -6.60
CA ALA A 62 -5.51 -6.67 -7.34
C ALA A 62 -5.06 -6.53 -8.79
N THR A 63 -5.99 -6.80 -9.71
CA THR A 63 -5.76 -6.60 -11.14
C THR A 63 -5.76 -5.12 -11.53
N GLN A 64 -5.24 -4.81 -12.71
CA GLN A 64 -5.29 -3.45 -13.26
C GLN A 64 -6.72 -2.92 -13.39
N GLU A 65 -7.65 -3.79 -13.80
CA GLU A 65 -9.07 -3.43 -13.92
C GLU A 65 -9.69 -3.14 -12.56
N THR A 66 -9.42 -3.96 -11.55
CA THR A 66 -9.92 -3.76 -10.18
C THR A 66 -9.49 -2.40 -9.63
N VAL A 67 -8.20 -2.04 -9.80
CA VAL A 67 -7.69 -0.75 -9.34
C VAL A 67 -8.38 0.41 -10.07
N TYR A 68 -8.57 0.32 -11.39
CA TYR A 68 -9.28 1.33 -12.18
C TYR A 68 -10.73 1.51 -11.72
N GLN A 69 -11.46 0.40 -11.56
CA GLN A 69 -12.87 0.41 -11.16
C GLN A 69 -13.07 1.05 -9.78
N ALA A 70 -12.17 0.78 -8.84
CA ALA A 70 -12.26 1.29 -7.47
C ALA A 70 -11.71 2.71 -7.27
N THR A 71 -10.92 3.26 -8.21
CA THR A 71 -10.27 4.57 -8.02
C THR A 71 -10.79 5.67 -8.93
N THR A 72 -10.96 5.41 -10.22
CA THR A 72 -11.09 6.47 -11.23
C THR A 72 -12.30 6.31 -12.14
N LYS A 73 -12.90 5.11 -12.22
CA LYS A 73 -14.08 4.86 -13.05
C LYS A 73 -15.22 5.83 -12.78
N SER A 74 -15.51 6.13 -11.51
CA SER A 74 -16.59 7.05 -11.11
C SER A 74 -16.34 8.51 -11.50
N LEU A 75 -15.09 8.88 -11.82
CA LEU A 75 -14.74 10.24 -12.22
C LEU A 75 -15.21 10.55 -13.65
N ILE A 76 -15.37 9.54 -14.49
CA ILE A 76 -15.70 9.71 -15.92
C ILE A 76 -17.01 10.46 -16.09
N ASP A 77 -18.06 10.09 -15.35
CA ASP A 77 -19.38 10.73 -15.43
C ASP A 77 -19.32 12.23 -15.07
N GLY A 78 -18.46 12.59 -14.12
CA GLY A 78 -18.21 13.99 -13.76
C GLY A 78 -17.50 14.74 -14.88
N VAL A 79 -16.45 14.14 -15.46
CA VAL A 79 -15.66 14.77 -16.53
C VAL A 79 -16.51 15.02 -17.78
N ILE A 80 -17.32 14.05 -18.21
CA ILE A 80 -18.22 14.23 -19.36
C ILE A 80 -19.31 15.28 -19.09
N SER A 81 -19.66 15.52 -17.83
CA SER A 81 -20.63 16.54 -17.41
C SER A 81 -20.02 17.94 -17.26
N GLY A 82 -18.74 18.11 -17.60
CA GLY A 82 -18.03 19.39 -17.57
C GLY A 82 -17.33 19.70 -16.25
N TYR A 83 -17.19 18.74 -15.34
CA TYR A 83 -16.40 18.89 -14.12
C TYR A 83 -14.92 18.52 -14.34
N ASN A 84 -14.04 19.07 -13.51
CA ASN A 84 -12.61 18.74 -13.52
C ASN A 84 -12.30 17.58 -12.57
N ALA A 85 -11.38 16.71 -12.97
CA ALA A 85 -10.85 15.64 -12.13
C ALA A 85 -9.33 15.51 -12.33
N THR A 86 -8.61 15.13 -11.27
CA THR A 86 -7.16 14.93 -11.30
C THR A 86 -6.79 13.67 -10.54
N VAL A 87 -5.88 12.87 -11.10
CA VAL A 87 -5.39 11.62 -10.51
C VAL A 87 -3.88 11.67 -10.44
N PHE A 88 -3.31 11.38 -9.27
CA PHE A 88 -1.87 11.33 -9.07
C PHE A 88 -1.42 9.89 -8.79
N ALA A 89 -0.33 9.48 -9.44
CA ALA A 89 0.46 8.33 -9.02
C ALA A 89 1.66 8.86 -8.24
N TYR A 90 1.77 8.47 -6.97
CA TYR A 90 2.80 8.96 -6.06
C TYR A 90 3.44 7.79 -5.31
N GLY A 91 4.77 7.76 -5.29
CA GLY A 91 5.55 6.73 -4.63
C GLY A 91 7.05 6.89 -4.88
N PRO A 92 7.89 6.14 -4.17
CA PRO A 92 9.32 6.04 -4.47
C PRO A 92 9.57 5.45 -5.87
N THR A 93 10.77 5.71 -6.41
CA THR A 93 11.25 5.12 -7.68
C THR A 93 11.44 3.62 -7.56
#